data_AF-A0ABD5KNW4-F1
#
_entry.id   AF-A0ABD5KNW4-F1
#
_cell.length_a   1.000
_cell.length_b   1.000
_cell.length_c   1.000
_cell.angle_alpha   90.00
_cell.angle_beta   90.00
_cell.angle_gamma   90.00
#
_symmetry.space_group_name_H-M   'P 1'
#
loop_
_entity.id
_entity.type
_entity.pdbx_description
1 polymer ?
#
loop_
_entity_poly.entity_id
_entity_poly.type
_entity_poly.pdbx_seq_one_letter_code
_entity_poly.pdbx_strand_id
1 'polypeptide(L)'
;MRKFCIALFSLFFFVSLVGCQSKAGDPLEFSGETQSWSATITLYPVENSKETAQINLNYLGGKVENVGDFGINLDTSNNQNGIAVRDARLNEEGNFKEKVKVDASEGIMKSKHLILTVKWNDKSEDVVLKGK
;
A
#
# COMPACT_ATOMS: atom_id res chain seq x y z
N MET A 1 -33.13 51.07 -37.81
CA MET A 1 -32.63 49.83 -38.42
C MET A 1 -31.13 49.72 -38.19
N ARG A 2 -30.69 48.56 -37.65
CA ARG A 2 -29.31 48.02 -37.61
C ARG A 2 -28.27 48.78 -36.76
N LYS A 3 -27.41 48.13 -35.97
CA LYS A 3 -27.25 46.73 -35.55
C LYS A 3 -26.30 46.77 -34.34
N PHE A 4 -26.64 46.04 -33.29
CA PHE A 4 -25.76 45.71 -32.17
C PHE A 4 -24.46 45.11 -32.70
N CYS A 5 -23.34 45.77 -32.49
CA CYS A 5 -22.00 45.22 -32.69
C CYS A 5 -21.10 45.86 -31.63
N ILE A 6 -20.12 45.12 -31.11
CA ILE A 6 -19.13 45.58 -30.12
C ILE A 6 -19.58 45.43 -28.66
N ALA A 7 -20.04 44.23 -28.28
CA ALA A 7 -19.96 43.78 -26.90
C ALA A 7 -19.95 42.24 -26.86
N LEU A 8 -19.05 41.60 -27.61
CA LEU A 8 -19.04 40.13 -27.72
C LEU A 8 -17.65 39.56 -27.99
N PHE A 9 -16.61 40.20 -27.45
CA PHE A 9 -15.23 39.68 -27.49
C PHE A 9 -14.60 39.51 -26.10
N SER A 10 -15.39 39.59 -25.01
CA SER A 10 -14.90 39.27 -23.66
C SER A 10 -15.14 37.82 -23.23
N LEU A 11 -15.60 36.95 -24.13
CA LEU A 11 -16.03 35.58 -23.80
C LEU A 11 -15.09 34.48 -24.32
N PHE A 12 -13.79 34.76 -24.46
CA PHE A 12 -12.83 33.73 -24.88
C PHE A 12 -11.50 33.76 -24.14
N PHE A 13 -11.57 34.04 -22.83
CA PHE A 13 -10.46 33.76 -21.92
C PHE A 13 -10.92 32.92 -20.71
N PHE A 14 -11.90 32.04 -20.92
CA PHE A 14 -11.98 30.80 -20.16
C PHE A 14 -11.01 29.80 -20.81
N VAL A 15 -9.71 30.11 -20.76
CA VAL A 15 -8.71 29.05 -20.86
C VAL A 15 -8.86 28.30 -19.55
N SER A 16 -9.72 27.31 -19.60
CA SER A 16 -9.91 26.30 -18.59
C SER A 16 -8.56 25.64 -18.34
N LEU A 17 -7.77 26.19 -17.43
CA LEU A 17 -6.87 25.42 -16.60
C LEU A 17 -7.73 24.51 -15.71
N VAL A 18 -8.46 23.58 -16.32
CA VAL A 18 -8.64 22.28 -15.70
C VAL A 18 -7.24 21.70 -15.78
N GLY A 19 -6.42 22.02 -14.77
CA GLY A 19 -5.26 21.19 -14.49
C GLY A 19 -5.79 19.78 -14.48
N CYS A 20 -5.23 18.91 -15.32
CA CYS A 20 -5.34 17.48 -15.09
C CYS A 20 -4.74 17.27 -13.71
N GLN A 21 -5.56 17.40 -12.67
CA GLN A 21 -5.25 16.92 -11.35
C GLN A 21 -5.28 15.41 -11.56
N SER A 22 -4.13 14.85 -11.90
CA SER A 22 -3.96 13.41 -12.08
C SER A 22 -4.52 12.82 -10.80
N LYS A 23 -5.63 12.11 -10.91
CA LYS A 23 -6.19 11.48 -9.73
C LYS A 23 -5.15 10.44 -9.31
N ALA A 24 -4.69 10.53 -8.07
CA ALA A 24 -3.93 9.45 -7.47
C ALA A 24 -4.68 8.14 -7.76
N GLY A 25 -3.94 7.12 -8.23
CA GLY A 25 -4.54 5.84 -8.61
C GLY A 25 -5.31 5.19 -7.46
N ASP A 26 -6.20 4.26 -7.79
CA ASP A 26 -6.92 3.49 -6.78
C ASP A 26 -5.94 2.67 -5.92
N PRO A 27 -6.23 2.46 -4.62
CA PRO A 27 -5.40 1.62 -3.76
C PRO A 27 -5.27 0.20 -4.30
N LEU A 28 -4.06 -0.35 -4.25
CA LEU A 28 -3.81 -1.75 -4.62
C LEU A 28 -3.85 -2.61 -3.36
N GLU A 29 -4.67 -3.66 -3.37
CA GLU A 29 -4.75 -4.62 -2.27
C GLU A 29 -4.10 -5.94 -2.63
N PHE A 30 -3.26 -6.44 -1.72
CA PHE A 30 -2.67 -7.76 -1.78
C PHE A 30 -3.03 -8.53 -0.52
N SER A 31 -3.35 -9.81 -0.65
CA SER A 31 -3.67 -10.66 0.50
C SER A 31 -3.13 -12.07 0.34
N GLY A 32 -2.87 -12.72 1.46
CA GLY A 32 -2.40 -14.11 1.51
C GLY A 32 -2.48 -14.67 2.93
N GLU A 33 -2.35 -15.99 3.01
CA GLU A 33 -2.45 -16.73 4.26
C GLU A 33 -1.48 -17.91 4.26
N THR A 34 -1.06 -18.31 5.45
CA THR A 34 -0.19 -19.44 5.77
C THR A 34 -0.76 -20.16 6.99
N GLN A 35 -0.05 -21.16 7.51
CA GLN A 35 -0.50 -21.88 8.70
C GLN A 35 -0.63 -20.95 9.92
N SER A 36 0.31 -20.01 10.10
CA SER A 36 0.35 -19.17 11.30
C SER A 36 -0.11 -17.74 11.07
N TRP A 37 -0.26 -17.28 9.83
CA TRP A 37 -0.51 -15.88 9.53
C TRP A 37 -1.50 -15.67 8.39
N SER A 38 -2.42 -14.72 8.56
CA SER A 38 -3.12 -14.03 7.47
C SER A 38 -2.59 -12.62 7.35
N ALA A 39 -2.47 -12.11 6.12
CA ALA A 39 -1.97 -10.77 5.87
C ALA A 39 -2.69 -10.07 4.73
N THR A 40 -2.90 -8.77 4.91
CA THR A 40 -3.41 -7.85 3.88
C THR A 40 -2.54 -6.61 3.84
N ILE A 41 -2.03 -6.30 2.65
CA ILE A 41 -1.26 -5.09 2.36
C ILE A 41 -2.08 -4.20 1.43
N THR A 42 -2.32 -2.96 1.84
CA THR A 42 -2.95 -1.94 0.99
C THR A 42 -1.91 -0.88 0.65
N LEU A 43 -1.60 -0.74 -0.64
CA LEU A 43 -0.74 0.31 -1.15
C LEU A 43 -1.61 1.48 -1.60
N TYR A 44 -1.34 2.66 -1.06
CA TYR A 44 -1.97 3.91 -1.45
C TYR A 44 -1.03 4.67 -2.39
N PRO A 45 -1.31 4.70 -3.71
CA PRO A 45 -0.56 5.53 -4.64
C PRO A 45 -0.71 6.98 -4.23
N VAL A 46 0.39 7.74 -4.20
CA VAL A 46 0.32 9.18 -4.02
C VAL A 46 1.07 9.83 -5.17
N GLU A 47 0.37 10.68 -5.92
CA GLU A 47 0.99 11.38 -7.03
C GLU A 47 2.12 12.28 -6.52
N ASN A 48 3.32 12.15 -7.10
CA ASN A 48 4.50 12.98 -6.78
C ASN A 48 4.99 12.90 -5.32
N SER A 49 4.69 11.82 -4.58
CA SER A 49 5.23 11.62 -3.23
C SER A 49 5.37 10.13 -2.88
N LYS A 50 6.05 9.84 -1.76
CA LYS A 50 6.19 8.47 -1.26
C LYS A 50 4.83 7.86 -0.94
N GLU A 51 4.58 6.69 -1.51
CA GLU A 51 3.40 5.90 -1.26
C GLU A 51 3.31 5.48 0.21
N THR A 52 2.10 5.11 0.64
CA THR A 52 1.90 4.54 1.97
C THR A 52 1.45 3.10 1.83
N ALA A 53 2.12 2.19 2.52
CA ALA A 53 1.68 0.82 2.69
C ALA A 53 1.00 0.69 4.05
N GLN A 54 -0.25 0.23 4.08
CA GLN A 54 -0.89 -0.25 5.29
C GLN A 54 -0.72 -1.76 5.37
N ILE A 55 -0.03 -2.19 6.41
CA ILE A 55 0.25 -3.59 6.71
C ILE A 55 -0.74 -4.05 7.77
N ASN A 56 -1.47 -5.13 7.51
CA ASN A 56 -2.33 -5.78 8.49
C ASN A 56 -1.95 -7.26 8.55
N LEU A 57 -1.51 -7.75 9.71
CA LEU A 57 -1.26 -9.17 9.98
C LEU A 57 -2.18 -9.65 11.10
N ASN A 58 -2.68 -10.88 10.97
CA ASN A 58 -3.37 -11.56 12.06
C ASN A 58 -2.74 -12.94 12.26
N TYR A 59 -2.47 -13.28 13.52
CA TYR A 59 -1.94 -14.58 13.92
C TYR A 59 -3.04 -15.64 13.98
N LEU A 60 -2.79 -16.78 13.34
CA LEU A 60 -3.70 -17.93 13.26
C LEU A 60 -3.18 -19.15 14.05
N GLY A 61 -1.90 -19.13 14.44
CA GLY A 61 -1.20 -20.28 15.03
C GLY A 61 -1.50 -20.55 16.51
N GLY A 62 -2.64 -20.10 17.02
CA GLY A 62 -3.09 -20.33 18.39
C GLY A 62 -2.87 -19.14 19.33
N LYS A 63 -2.17 -19.38 20.44
CA LYS A 63 -1.98 -18.40 21.52
C LYS A 63 -1.06 -17.24 21.11
N VAL A 64 -1.55 -16.01 21.23
CA VAL A 64 -0.85 -14.78 20.83
C VAL A 64 0.43 -14.56 21.64
N GLU A 65 0.42 -14.93 22.93
CA GLU A 65 1.59 -14.84 23.81
C GLU A 65 2.79 -15.66 23.32
N ASN A 66 2.57 -16.64 22.44
CA ASN A 66 3.63 -17.46 21.84
C ASN A 66 4.35 -16.77 20.67
N VAL A 67 3.94 -15.56 20.27
CA VAL A 67 4.60 -14.83 19.18
C VAL A 67 5.73 -13.95 19.73
N GLY A 68 5.49 -13.25 20.83
CA GLY A 68 6.46 -12.31 21.40
C GLY A 68 6.78 -11.16 20.46
N ASP A 69 8.03 -10.71 20.49
CA ASP A 69 8.55 -9.73 19.53
C ASP A 69 8.79 -10.42 18.19
N PHE A 70 8.34 -9.79 17.10
CA PHE A 70 8.50 -10.34 15.75
C PHE A 70 9.01 -9.29 14.76
N GLY A 71 9.54 -9.76 13.64
CA GLY A 71 9.95 -8.93 12.52
C GLY A 71 9.19 -9.29 11.25
N ILE A 72 9.03 -8.29 10.38
CA ILE A 72 8.48 -8.48 9.03
C ILE A 72 9.40 -7.88 7.97
N ASN A 73 9.43 -8.54 6.82
CA ASN A 73 10.09 -8.06 5.61
C ASN A 73 9.12 -8.20 4.43
N LEU A 74 8.91 -7.12 3.66
CA LEU A 74 8.06 -7.12 2.48
C LEU A 74 8.91 -6.93 1.22
N ASP A 75 8.92 -7.96 0.39
CA ASP A 75 9.66 -8.02 -0.87
C ASP A 75 8.72 -8.06 -2.08
N THR A 76 9.20 -7.56 -3.22
CA THR A 76 8.57 -7.85 -4.53
C THR A 76 8.95 -9.24 -5.02
N SER A 77 8.27 -9.74 -6.06
CA SER A 77 8.61 -11.01 -6.71
C SER A 77 10.05 -11.07 -7.26
N ASN A 78 10.73 -9.92 -7.38
CA ASN A 78 12.10 -9.80 -7.86
C ASN A 78 13.10 -9.57 -6.71
N ASN A 79 12.71 -9.83 -5.45
CA ASN A 79 13.51 -9.63 -4.24
C ASN A 79 14.02 -8.19 -4.06
N GLN A 80 13.28 -7.20 -4.58
CA GLN A 80 13.54 -5.81 -4.22
C GLN A 80 12.89 -5.57 -2.86
N ASN A 81 13.74 -5.36 -1.85
CA ASN A 81 13.30 -5.21 -0.48
C ASN A 81 12.68 -3.83 -0.27
N GLY A 82 11.40 -3.81 0.12
CA GLY A 82 10.59 -2.59 0.16
C GLY A 82 10.31 -2.06 1.56
N ILE A 83 10.12 -2.96 2.55
CA ILE A 83 9.79 -2.60 3.92
C ILE A 83 10.37 -3.63 4.89
N ALA A 84 11.04 -3.16 5.95
CA ALA A 84 11.41 -3.99 7.08
C ALA A 84 10.95 -3.33 8.39
N VAL A 85 10.25 -4.10 9.23
CA VAL A 85 9.89 -3.69 10.59
C VAL A 85 10.48 -4.73 11.54
N ARG A 86 11.05 -4.26 12.65
CA ARG A 86 11.66 -5.09 13.69
C ARG A 86 10.98 -4.83 15.03
N ASP A 87 11.06 -5.81 15.91
CA ASP A 87 10.61 -5.71 17.30
C ASP A 87 9.13 -5.28 17.43
N ALA A 88 8.30 -5.73 16.48
CA ALA A 88 6.87 -5.51 16.46
C ALA A 88 6.16 -6.43 17.46
N ARG A 89 4.97 -6.02 17.92
CA ARG A 89 4.11 -6.80 18.81
C ARG A 89 2.69 -6.87 18.29
N LEU A 90 2.07 -8.02 18.50
CA LEU A 90 0.65 -8.19 18.31
C LEU A 90 -0.11 -7.52 19.45
N ASN A 91 -1.32 -7.05 19.15
CA ASN A 91 -2.27 -6.68 20.18
C ASN A 91 -2.90 -7.93 20.84
N GLU A 92 -3.78 -7.74 21.83
CA GLU A 92 -4.41 -8.83 22.58
C GLU A 92 -5.25 -9.77 21.69
N GLU A 93 -5.79 -9.26 20.58
CA GLU A 93 -6.54 -10.06 19.61
C GLU A 93 -5.66 -10.78 18.57
N GLY A 94 -4.33 -10.65 18.65
CA GLY A 94 -3.40 -11.31 17.73
C GLY A 94 -3.19 -10.56 16.42
N ASN A 95 -3.49 -9.27 16.39
CA ASN A 95 -3.42 -8.42 15.20
C ASN A 95 -2.23 -7.45 15.28
N PHE A 96 -1.66 -7.15 14.13
CA PHE A 96 -0.71 -6.06 13.93
C PHE A 96 -1.16 -5.19 12.78
N LYS A 97 -1.12 -3.87 12.99
CA LYS A 97 -1.52 -2.89 11.98
C LYS A 97 -0.57 -1.70 12.02
N GLU A 98 0.09 -1.45 10.90
CA GLU A 98 1.07 -0.37 10.79
C GLU A 98 0.98 0.32 9.43
N LYS A 99 1.26 1.63 9.39
CA LYS A 99 1.35 2.40 8.15
C LYS A 99 2.78 2.86 7.94
N VAL A 100 3.41 2.40 6.86
CA VAL A 100 4.79 2.72 6.53
C VAL A 100 4.84 3.51 5.24
N LYS A 101 5.65 4.57 5.20
CA LYS A 101 5.97 5.26 3.96
C LYS A 101 6.94 4.41 3.16
N VAL A 102 6.56 4.07 1.94
CA VAL A 102 7.37 3.30 1.00
C VAL A 102 7.77 4.21 -0.15
N ASP A 103 9.02 4.08 -0.60
CA ASP A 103 9.29 4.38 -2.00
C ASP A 103 8.73 3.21 -2.79
N ALA A 104 7.47 3.27 -3.21
CA ALA A 104 6.96 2.29 -4.14
C ALA A 104 7.58 2.63 -5.51
N SER A 105 8.81 2.16 -5.70
CA SER A 105 9.38 2.09 -7.03
C SER A 105 8.37 1.40 -7.96
N GLU A 106 8.38 1.73 -9.25
CA GLU A 106 7.45 1.14 -10.22
C GLU A 106 7.38 -0.41 -10.12
N GLY A 107 8.42 -1.06 -9.63
CA GLY A 107 8.49 -2.50 -9.39
C GLY A 107 7.46 -3.04 -8.38
N ILE A 108 7.18 -2.33 -7.27
CA ILE A 108 6.14 -2.77 -6.30
C ILE A 108 4.75 -2.62 -6.94
N MET A 109 4.49 -1.48 -7.59
CA MET A 109 3.19 -1.19 -8.21
C MET A 109 2.87 -2.09 -9.41
N LYS A 110 3.90 -2.58 -10.11
CA LYS A 110 3.77 -3.51 -11.24
C LYS A 110 3.91 -4.98 -10.81
N SER A 111 4.12 -5.26 -9.52
CA SER A 111 4.34 -6.62 -9.05
C SER A 111 3.06 -7.45 -9.13
N LYS A 112 3.17 -8.68 -9.62
CA LYS A 112 2.02 -9.62 -9.65
C LYS A 112 1.66 -10.16 -8.26
N HIS A 113 2.66 -10.25 -7.39
CA HIS A 113 2.53 -10.70 -6.01
C HIS A 113 3.63 -10.07 -5.16
N LEU A 114 3.41 -10.02 -3.86
CA LEU A 114 4.40 -9.61 -2.87
C LEU A 114 4.73 -10.83 -1.99
N ILE A 115 5.90 -10.81 -1.36
CA ILE A 115 6.29 -11.83 -0.38
C ILE A 115 6.48 -11.11 0.95
N LEU A 116 5.69 -11.50 1.95
CA LEU A 116 5.81 -11.01 3.31
C LEU A 116 6.43 -12.11 4.17
N THR A 117 7.69 -11.95 4.53
CA THR A 117 8.36 -12.83 5.48
C THR A 117 8.09 -12.36 6.90
N VAL A 118 7.57 -13.25 7.75
CA VAL A 118 7.35 -13.01 9.17
C VAL A 118 8.32 -13.87 9.96
N LYS A 119 9.07 -13.28 10.91
CA LYS A 119 10.04 -13.97 11.77
C LYS A 119 9.72 -13.74 13.24
N TRP A 120 9.58 -14.82 14.00
CA TRP A 120 9.26 -14.78 15.43
C TRP A 120 9.75 -16.07 16.10
N ASN A 121 10.27 -16.01 17.33
CA ASN A 121 10.62 -17.20 18.13
C ASN A 121 11.32 -18.33 17.34
N ASP A 122 12.41 -18.00 16.64
CA ASP A 122 13.20 -18.91 15.79
C ASP A 122 12.44 -19.56 14.61
N LYS A 123 11.22 -19.09 14.32
CA LYS A 123 10.40 -19.47 13.17
C LYS A 123 10.41 -18.39 12.10
N SER A 124 10.12 -18.81 10.88
CA SER A 124 9.94 -17.94 9.72
C SER A 124 8.87 -18.51 8.81
N GLU A 125 7.95 -17.67 8.34
CA GLU A 125 6.95 -18.02 7.32
C GLU A 125 6.92 -16.95 6.24
N ASP A 126 6.86 -17.38 4.98
CA ASP A 126 6.71 -16.50 3.82
C ASP A 126 5.26 -16.53 3.36
N VAL A 127 4.56 -15.41 3.52
CA VAL A 127 3.19 -15.23 3.06
C VAL A 127 3.24 -14.68 1.62
N VAL A 128 2.80 -15.48 0.66
CA VAL A 128 2.67 -15.04 -0.73
C VAL A 128 1.37 -14.25 -0.88
N LEU A 129 1.49 -12.95 -1.11
CA LEU A 129 0.38 -12.02 -1.21
C LEU A 129 0.01 -11.77 -2.67
N LYS A 130 -1.21 -12.06 -3.07
CA LYS A 130 -1.69 -11.87 -4.45
C LYS A 130 -2.57 -10.64 -4.54
N GLY A 131 -2.42 -9.88 -5.62
CA GLY A 131 -3.28 -8.75 -5.92
C GLY A 131 -4.72 -9.19 -6.17
N LYS A 132 -5.69 -8.37 -5.76
CA LYS A 132 -7.10 -8.53 -6.12
C LYS A 132 -7.44 -7.86 -7.44
#